data_AF-A0A2I0LAU8-F1
#
_entry.id   AF-A0A2I0LAU8-F1
#
_cell.length_a   1.000
_cell.length_b   1.000
_cell.length_c   1.000
_cell.angle_alpha   90.00
_cell.angle_beta   90.00
_cell.angle_gamma   90.00
#
_symmetry.space_group_name_H-M   'P 1'
#
loop_
_entity.id
_entity.type
_entity.pdbx_description
1 polymer ?
#
loop_
_entity_poly.entity_id
_entity_poly.type
_entity_poly.pdbx_seq_one_letter_code
_entity_poly.pdbx_strand_id
1 'polypeptide(L)'
;MLMIPISHWEDLTEDEEVITALQEVYGDDVEKLDLLVGLQAEKKITGFAISETAFFIFLLMATRRLEADRFFTSNFNAKTYTEEGLEWVNATETLKDVIDRHFPDMTKKWMRSSSAFSVWDSPPTRTSWIPLYLRPAT
;
A
#
# COMPACT_ATOMS: atom_id res chain seq x y z
N MET A 1 -6.83 -7.99 -15.76
CA MET A 1 -7.71 -8.28 -14.61
C MET A 1 -9.06 -7.69 -14.94
N LEU A 2 -10.14 -8.42 -14.66
CA LEU A 2 -11.51 -8.00 -14.96
C LEU A 2 -12.30 -8.06 -13.65
N MET A 3 -12.87 -6.93 -13.24
CA MET A 3 -13.73 -6.81 -12.06
C MET A 3 -15.20 -6.91 -12.45
N ILE A 4 -16.03 -7.38 -11.53
CA ILE A 4 -17.48 -7.39 -11.70
C ILE A 4 -17.97 -5.96 -11.44
N PRO A 5 -18.74 -5.34 -12.35
CA PRO A 5 -19.29 -4.00 -12.11
C PRO A 5 -20.36 -4.04 -11.02
N ILE A 6 -20.54 -2.93 -10.31
CA ILE A 6 -21.65 -2.75 -9.39
C ILE A 6 -22.95 -2.57 -10.17
N SER A 7 -24.06 -2.96 -9.55
CA SER A 7 -25.42 -2.78 -10.08
C SER A 7 -26.28 -1.90 -9.18
N HIS A 8 -25.96 -1.84 -7.89
CA HIS A 8 -26.62 -1.04 -6.87
C HIS A 8 -25.57 -0.41 -5.94
N TRP A 9 -25.94 0.62 -5.18
CA TRP A 9 -25.02 1.33 -4.29
C TRP A 9 -24.52 0.47 -3.12
N GLU A 10 -25.33 -0.50 -2.71
CA GLU A 10 -25.03 -1.49 -1.68
C GLU A 10 -23.92 -2.48 -2.12
N ASP A 11 -23.67 -2.61 -3.43
CA ASP A 11 -22.55 -3.39 -3.94
C ASP A 11 -21.20 -2.66 -3.68
N LEU A 12 -21.23 -1.34 -3.49
CA LEU A 12 -20.03 -0.49 -3.32
C LEU A 12 -19.67 -0.31 -1.84
N THR A 13 -20.65 -0.09 -0.97
CA THR A 13 -20.44 0.22 0.46
C THR A 13 -21.61 -0.25 1.32
N GLU A 14 -21.36 -0.46 2.61
CA GLU A 14 -22.37 -0.80 3.62
C GLU A 14 -22.77 0.43 4.48
N ASP A 15 -22.21 1.61 4.18
CA ASP A 15 -22.49 2.84 4.91
C ASP A 15 -23.75 3.53 4.36
N GLU A 16 -24.83 3.50 5.16
CA GLU A 16 -26.15 4.06 4.79
C GLU A 16 -26.12 5.57 4.52
N GLU A 17 -25.27 6.33 5.23
CA GLU A 17 -25.14 7.77 5.02
C GLU A 17 -24.48 8.05 3.67
N VAL A 18 -23.46 7.26 3.31
CA VAL A 18 -22.79 7.36 2.01
C VAL A 18 -23.72 6.94 0.88
N ILE A 19 -24.47 5.85 1.02
CA ILE A 19 -25.45 5.41 0.01
C ILE A 19 -26.48 6.51 -0.25
N THR A 20 -27.02 7.11 0.82
CA THR A 20 -28.00 8.21 0.70
C THR A 20 -27.40 9.40 -0.05
N ALA A 21 -26.17 9.79 0.30
CA ALA A 21 -25.48 10.90 -0.38
C ALA A 21 -25.19 10.58 -1.87
N LEU A 22 -24.84 9.34 -2.20
CA LEU A 22 -24.64 8.90 -3.59
C LEU A 22 -25.93 8.97 -4.39
N GLN A 23 -27.05 8.51 -3.80
CA GLN A 23 -28.39 8.61 -4.40
C GLN A 23 -28.81 10.07 -4.62
N GLU A 24 -28.54 10.98 -3.67
CA GLU A 24 -28.88 12.39 -3.83
C GLU A 24 -28.11 13.07 -4.98
N VAL A 25 -26.85 12.70 -5.19
CA VAL A 25 -25.98 13.32 -6.20
C VAL A 25 -26.15 12.67 -7.58
N TYR A 26 -26.17 11.34 -7.65
CA TYR A 26 -26.13 10.56 -8.90
C TYR A 26 -27.46 9.91 -9.25
N GLY A 27 -28.45 9.89 -8.35
CA GLY A 27 -29.69 9.15 -8.51
C GLY A 27 -29.46 7.64 -8.40
N ASP A 28 -30.22 6.87 -9.18
CA ASP A 28 -30.05 5.40 -9.28
C ASP A 28 -29.08 4.97 -10.40
N ASP A 29 -28.41 5.93 -11.05
CA ASP A 29 -27.57 5.71 -12.23
C ASP A 29 -26.10 5.54 -11.84
N VAL A 30 -25.71 4.30 -11.50
CA VAL A 30 -24.35 3.95 -11.06
C VAL A 30 -23.26 4.27 -12.08
N GLU A 31 -23.61 4.35 -13.38
CA GLU A 31 -22.66 4.65 -14.47
C GLU A 31 -22.20 6.12 -14.47
N LYS A 32 -22.88 6.99 -13.73
CA LYS A 32 -22.46 8.39 -13.53
C LYS A 32 -21.49 8.58 -12.38
N LEU A 33 -21.23 7.54 -11.59
CA LEU A 33 -20.34 7.61 -10.44
C LEU A 33 -18.93 8.02 -10.89
N ASP A 34 -18.45 9.15 -10.39
CA ASP A 34 -17.08 9.57 -10.61
C ASP A 34 -16.08 8.58 -10.00
N LEU A 35 -15.02 8.28 -10.75
CA LEU A 35 -14.00 7.30 -10.34
C LEU A 35 -13.41 7.61 -8.96
N LEU A 36 -13.05 8.86 -8.69
CA LEU A 36 -12.47 9.23 -7.38
C LEU A 36 -13.44 8.95 -6.23
N VAL A 37 -14.74 9.20 -6.42
CA VAL A 37 -15.77 8.95 -5.41
C VAL A 37 -15.88 7.45 -5.17
N GLY A 38 -15.97 6.65 -6.23
CA GLY A 38 -16.00 5.19 -6.12
C GLY A 38 -14.79 4.62 -5.37
N LEU A 39 -13.57 5.07 -5.70
CA LEU A 39 -12.35 4.60 -5.03
C LEU A 39 -12.32 4.90 -3.52
N GLN A 40 -12.94 6.00 -3.09
CA GLN A 40 -13.01 6.35 -1.66
C GLN A 40 -14.14 5.61 -0.95
N ALA A 41 -15.30 5.49 -1.58
CA ALA A 41 -16.50 4.86 -1.03
C ALA A 41 -16.40 3.33 -0.96
N GLU A 42 -15.64 2.70 -1.85
CA GLU A 42 -15.51 1.24 -1.92
C GLU A 42 -15.12 0.63 -0.56
N LYS A 43 -15.87 -0.40 -0.16
CA LYS A 43 -15.58 -1.22 1.02
C LYS A 43 -14.19 -1.83 0.92
N LYS A 44 -13.33 -1.53 1.91
CA LYS A 44 -11.92 -1.94 1.89
C LYS A 44 -11.74 -3.34 2.45
N ILE A 45 -10.85 -4.10 1.83
CA ILE A 45 -10.35 -5.37 2.36
C ILE A 45 -9.67 -5.09 3.72
N THR A 46 -9.87 -5.97 4.71
CA THR A 46 -9.22 -5.83 6.02
C THR A 46 -7.71 -5.64 5.89
N GLY A 47 -7.19 -4.56 6.48
CA GLY A 47 -5.77 -4.20 6.43
C GLY A 47 -5.35 -3.38 5.21
N PHE A 48 -6.21 -3.16 4.22
CA PHE A 48 -5.94 -2.27 3.10
C PHE A 48 -6.34 -0.83 3.42
N ALA A 49 -5.47 0.11 3.03
CA ALA A 49 -5.75 1.54 3.10
C ALA A 49 -6.34 2.09 1.78
N ILE A 50 -6.40 1.28 0.73
CA ILE A 50 -6.88 1.64 -0.62
C ILE A 50 -7.96 0.64 -1.06
N SER A 51 -8.77 1.03 -2.05
CA SER A 51 -9.74 0.14 -2.70
C SER A 51 -9.07 -1.02 -3.45
N GLU A 52 -9.80 -2.12 -3.63
CA GLU A 52 -9.38 -3.24 -4.48
C GLU A 52 -9.23 -2.77 -5.95
N THR A 53 -10.13 -1.90 -6.40
CA THR A 53 -10.04 -1.28 -7.73
C THR A 53 -8.69 -0.56 -7.95
N ALA A 54 -8.27 0.27 -6.99
CA ALA A 54 -6.96 0.92 -7.06
C ALA A 54 -5.81 -0.09 -6.93
N PHE A 55 -5.98 -1.11 -6.08
CA PHE A 55 -4.97 -2.14 -5.86
C PHE A 55 -4.62 -2.92 -7.12
N PHE A 56 -5.57 -3.26 -7.99
CA PHE A 56 -5.24 -3.96 -9.25
C PHE A 56 -4.39 -3.13 -10.20
N ILE A 57 -4.62 -1.82 -10.26
CA ILE A 57 -3.74 -0.92 -11.00
C ILE A 57 -2.37 -0.84 -10.32
N PHE A 58 -2.34 -0.74 -9.00
CA PHE A 58 -1.10 -0.73 -8.23
C PHE A 58 -0.27 -2.01 -8.45
N LEU A 59 -0.90 -3.19 -8.43
CA LEU A 59 -0.27 -4.49 -8.63
C LEU A 59 0.50 -4.54 -9.96
N LEU A 60 -0.15 -4.11 -11.05
CA LEU A 60 0.49 -4.04 -12.36
C LEU A 60 1.56 -2.96 -12.40
N MET A 61 1.22 -1.73 -12.00
CA MET A 61 2.09 -0.57 -12.22
C MET A 61 3.28 -0.54 -11.27
N ALA A 62 3.16 -1.05 -10.04
CA ALA A 62 4.29 -1.16 -9.12
C ALA A 62 5.32 -2.16 -9.62
N THR A 63 4.89 -3.33 -10.08
CA THR A 63 5.76 -4.31 -10.73
C THR A 63 6.39 -3.72 -11.98
N ARG A 64 5.59 -3.05 -12.82
CA ARG A 64 6.05 -2.42 -14.06
C ARG A 64 7.16 -1.39 -13.84
N ARG A 65 7.07 -0.57 -12.78
CA ARG A 65 8.08 0.45 -12.46
C ARG A 65 9.46 -0.16 -12.21
N LEU A 66 9.53 -1.37 -11.66
CA LEU A 66 10.79 -2.07 -11.41
C LEU A 66 11.22 -2.87 -12.64
N GLU A 67 10.32 -3.67 -13.20
CA GLU A 67 10.66 -4.61 -14.29
C GLU A 67 11.05 -3.89 -15.60
N ALA A 68 10.50 -2.71 -15.86
CA ALA A 68 10.69 -1.97 -17.11
C ALA A 68 11.89 -1.01 -17.04
N ASP A 69 12.47 -0.78 -15.86
CA ASP A 69 13.61 0.11 -15.70
C ASP A 69 14.91 -0.71 -15.73
N ARG A 70 15.83 -0.33 -16.62
CA ARG A 70 17.15 -0.95 -16.71
C ARG A 70 17.92 -0.88 -15.39
N PHE A 71 17.79 0.20 -14.62
CA PHE A 71 18.57 0.41 -13.40
C PHE A 71 18.11 -0.47 -12.24
N PHE A 72 16.89 -1.04 -12.31
CA PHE A 72 16.41 -2.07 -11.39
C PHE A 72 16.51 -3.49 -11.98
N THR A 73 16.98 -3.63 -13.22
CA THR A 73 17.10 -4.92 -13.92
C THR A 73 18.50 -5.13 -14.47
N SER A 74 18.70 -4.95 -15.78
CA SER A 74 19.96 -5.27 -16.49
C SER A 74 21.18 -4.47 -15.99
N ASN A 75 20.95 -3.29 -15.43
CA ASN A 75 21.96 -2.40 -14.88
C ASN A 75 21.96 -2.34 -13.35
N PHE A 76 21.21 -3.18 -12.65
CA PHE A 76 21.31 -3.30 -11.19
C PHE A 76 22.52 -4.17 -10.80
N ASN A 77 23.72 -3.60 -10.94
CA ASN A 77 25.00 -4.29 -10.73
C ASN A 77 26.13 -3.34 -10.33
N ALA A 78 27.22 -3.89 -9.77
CA ALA A 78 28.36 -3.12 -9.27
C ALA A 78 29.11 -2.33 -10.35
N LYS A 79 29.04 -2.73 -11.62
CA LYS A 79 29.62 -1.93 -12.72
C LYS A 79 28.90 -0.59 -12.88
N THR A 80 27.59 -0.56 -12.63
CA THR A 80 26.76 0.65 -12.75
C THR A 80 26.73 1.44 -11.45
N TYR A 81 26.61 0.76 -10.30
CA TYR A 81 26.43 1.37 -8.99
C TYR A 81 27.71 1.52 -8.17
N THR A 82 28.84 1.00 -8.62
CA THR A 82 30.05 0.66 -7.82
C THR A 82 29.77 -0.45 -6.80
N GLU A 83 30.84 -1.09 -6.28
CA GLU A 83 30.70 -2.11 -5.23
C GLU A 83 30.11 -1.48 -3.97
N GLU A 84 30.69 -0.37 -3.49
CA GLU A 84 30.23 0.35 -2.29
C GLU A 84 28.79 0.86 -2.44
N GLY A 85 28.44 1.40 -3.61
CA GLY A 85 27.08 1.91 -3.84
C GLY A 85 26.02 0.82 -3.92
N LEU A 86 26.34 -0.35 -4.49
CA LEU A 86 25.40 -1.47 -4.52
C LEU A 86 25.26 -2.12 -3.14
N GLU A 87 26.36 -2.25 -2.38
CA GLU A 87 26.32 -2.71 -0.99
C GLU A 87 25.45 -1.79 -0.13
N TRP A 88 25.57 -0.48 -0.31
CA TRP A 88 24.74 0.50 0.39
C TRP A 88 23.25 0.31 0.15
N VAL A 89 22.85 0.05 -1.10
CA VAL A 89 21.45 -0.24 -1.46
C VAL A 89 21.00 -1.55 -0.80
N ASN A 90 21.79 -2.61 -0.91
CA ASN A 90 21.46 -3.94 -0.39
C ASN A 90 21.49 -4.03 1.15
N ALA A 91 22.15 -3.10 1.84
CA ALA A 91 22.19 -3.03 3.29
C ALA A 91 21.10 -2.13 3.88
N THR A 92 20.34 -1.39 3.04
CA THR A 92 19.30 -0.46 3.49
C THR A 92 17.92 -1.05 3.21
N GLU A 93 17.25 -1.57 4.25
CA GLU A 93 15.96 -2.26 4.12
C GLU A 93 14.77 -1.33 4.38
N THR A 94 14.94 -0.31 5.20
CA THR A 94 13.82 0.48 5.74
C THR A 94 14.08 1.98 5.74
N LEU A 95 13.00 2.77 5.80
CA LEU A 95 13.12 4.22 6.06
C LEU A 95 13.78 4.51 7.42
N LYS A 96 13.61 3.62 8.41
CA LYS A 96 14.25 3.75 9.73
C LYS A 96 15.77 3.77 9.59
N ASP A 97 16.35 2.90 8.76
CA ASP A 97 17.81 2.83 8.54
C ASP A 97 18.35 4.16 8.01
N VAL A 98 17.61 4.81 7.12
CA VAL A 98 17.96 6.13 6.58
C VAL A 98 17.82 7.22 7.65
N ILE A 99 16.75 7.21 8.45
CA ILE A 99 16.59 8.17 9.55
C ILE A 99 17.74 8.02 10.56
N ASP A 100 18.07 6.79 10.97
CA ASP A 100 19.13 6.54 11.95
C ASP A 100 20.52 6.94 11.44
N ARG A 101 20.75 6.83 10.13
CA ARG A 101 21.99 7.28 9.51
C ARG A 101 22.21 8.79 9.65
N HIS A 102 21.15 9.59 9.55
CA HIS A 102 21.23 11.05 9.57
C HIS A 102 20.87 11.67 10.93
N PHE A 103 20.05 10.97 11.73
CA PHE A 103 19.54 11.40 13.04
C PHE A 103 19.56 10.22 14.03
N PRO A 104 20.76 9.80 14.50
CA PRO A 104 20.97 8.53 15.21
C PRO A 104 20.25 8.37 16.55
N ASP A 105 19.75 9.47 17.11
CA ASP A 105 19.00 9.47 18.37
C ASP A 105 17.48 9.58 18.19
N MET A 106 16.99 9.89 16.98
CA MET A 106 15.59 10.23 16.75
C MET A 106 14.69 9.02 16.99
N THR A 107 14.95 7.91 16.29
CA THR A 107 14.10 6.72 16.41
C THR A 107 14.26 6.07 17.78
N LYS A 108 15.44 6.16 18.41
CA LYS A 108 15.67 5.65 19.78
C LYS A 108 14.83 6.37 20.83
N LYS A 109 14.60 7.67 20.67
CA LYS A 109 13.85 8.50 21.62
C LYS A 109 12.33 8.44 21.38
N TRP A 110 11.92 8.43 20.11
CA TRP A 110 10.53 8.73 19.74
C TRP A 110 9.80 7.60 19.04
N MET A 111 10.49 6.57 18.53
CA MET A 111 9.88 5.53 17.73
C MET A 111 9.87 4.19 18.47
N ARG A 112 8.66 3.70 18.75
CA ARG A 112 8.39 2.41 19.40
C ARG A 112 7.85 1.37 18.41
N SER A 113 7.24 1.82 17.31
CA SER A 113 6.80 0.97 16.20
C SER A 113 7.96 0.24 15.52
N SER A 114 7.64 -0.85 14.82
CA SER A 114 8.61 -1.60 14.01
C SER A 114 8.93 -0.91 12.67
N SER A 115 8.04 -0.05 12.18
CA SER A 115 8.20 0.70 10.93
C SER A 115 8.06 2.19 11.15
N ALA A 116 8.89 2.98 10.47
CA ALA A 116 8.83 4.45 10.48
C ALA A 116 7.60 5.03 9.76
N PHE A 117 6.86 4.20 8.99
CA PHE A 117 5.61 4.59 8.34
C PHE A 117 4.35 4.35 9.20
N SER A 118 4.48 3.63 10.31
CA SER A 118 3.39 3.42 11.27
C SER A 118 3.27 4.61 12.23
N VAL A 119 2.20 4.66 13.04
CA VAL A 119 2.16 5.61 14.17
C VAL A 119 3.27 5.25 15.16
N TRP A 120 4.18 6.19 15.45
CA TRP A 120 5.46 5.90 16.12
C TRP A 120 5.32 5.39 17.56
N ASP A 121 4.27 5.75 18.27
CA ASP A 121 4.00 5.30 19.64
C ASP A 121 3.32 3.92 19.73
N SER A 122 2.93 3.36 18.57
CA SER A 122 2.26 2.07 18.50
C SER A 122 3.12 0.96 19.13
N PRO A 123 2.48 -0.03 19.77
CA PRO A 123 3.20 -1.19 20.26
C PRO A 123 3.87 -1.93 19.08
N PRO A 124 5.04 -2.55 19.29
CA PRO A 124 5.70 -3.32 18.26
C PRO A 124 4.81 -4.47 17.78
N THR A 125 4.89 -4.78 16.49
CA THR A 125 4.11 -5.86 15.87
C THR A 125 4.44 -7.19 16.53
N ARG A 126 3.42 -7.93 17.01
CA ARG A 126 3.64 -9.24 17.62
C ARG A 126 4.13 -10.23 16.56
N THR A 127 5.23 -10.93 16.86
CA THR A 127 5.73 -12.00 16.00
C THR A 127 4.72 -13.15 15.95
N SER A 128 4.32 -13.53 14.74
CA SER A 128 3.53 -14.75 14.51
C SER A 128 4.46 -15.92 14.23
N TRP A 129 4.29 -16.99 15.00
CA TRP A 129 5.05 -18.24 14.90
C TRP A 129 4.53 -19.17 13.78
N ILE A 130 3.40 -18.83 13.16
CA ILE A 130 2.91 -19.53 11.98
C ILE A 130 3.74 -19.04 10.78
N PRO A 131 4.36 -19.95 10.00
CA PRO A 131 5.10 -19.58 8.81
C PRO A 131 4.26 -18.71 7.86
N LEU A 132 4.88 -17.68 7.26
CA LEU A 132 4.15 -16.64 6.53
C LEU A 132 3.21 -17.19 5.46
N TYR A 133 3.67 -18.16 4.64
CA TYR A 133 2.88 -18.79 3.59
C TYR A 133 1.79 -19.75 4.09
N LEU A 134 1.72 -20.01 5.41
CA LEU A 134 0.73 -20.88 6.04
C LEU A 134 -0.26 -20.10 6.94
N ARG A 135 -0.19 -18.76 6.95
CA ARG A 135 -1.10 -17.94 7.75
C ARG A 135 -2.49 -17.88 7.07
N PRO A 136 -3.59 -18.04 7.82
CA PRO A 136 -4.93 -17.83 7.26
C PRO A 136 -5.13 -16.36 6.93
N ALA A 137 -5.95 -16.07 5.90
CA ALA A 137 -6.48 -14.74 5.69
C ALA A 137 -7.44 -14.41 6.85
N THR A 138 -7.20 -13.29 7.52
CA THR A 138 -8.01 -12.76 8.62
C THR A 138 -8.61 -11.43 8.23
#